data_AF-A0A7W1AXH8-F1
#
_entry.id   AF-A0A7W1AXH8-F1
#
_cell.length_a   1.000
_cell.length_b   1.000
_cell.length_c   1.000
_cell.angle_alpha   90.00
_cell.angle_beta   90.00
_cell.angle_gamma   90.00
#
_symmetry.space_group_name_H-M   'P 1'
#
loop_
_entity.id
_entity.type
_entity.pdbx_description
1 polymer ?
#
loop_
_entity_poly.entity_id
_entity_poly.type
_entity_poly.pdbx_seq_one_letter_code
_entity_poly.pdbx_strand_id
1 'polypeptide(L)'
;MNQLVTNVVEFTVSELSFALKRTVEENFEHVRVRGEVSGFKGATGSGHCYFRLKDDRACLEAVIWKTTLQRLRFKPQDGLEMVATGKLTTYPGSSKYQIVIEH
;
A
#
# COMPACT_ATOMS: atom_id res chain seq x y z
N MET A 1 -19.21 -6.24 -32.43
CA MET A 1 -18.98 -7.16 -31.30
C MET A 1 -19.43 -6.46 -30.04
N ASN A 2 -20.54 -6.87 -29.42
CA ASN A 2 -20.95 -6.35 -28.11
C ASN A 2 -19.96 -6.88 -27.07
N GLN A 3 -19.19 -6.00 -26.44
CA GLN A 3 -18.48 -6.34 -25.21
C GLN A 3 -19.53 -6.70 -24.15
N LEU A 4 -19.44 -7.92 -23.61
CA LEU A 4 -20.18 -8.28 -22.41
C LEU A 4 -19.72 -7.34 -21.29
N VAL A 5 -20.63 -6.54 -20.75
CA VAL A 5 -20.33 -5.69 -19.61
C VAL A 5 -20.13 -6.62 -18.41
N THR A 6 -18.89 -6.75 -17.94
CA THR A 6 -18.55 -7.49 -16.72
C THR A 6 -18.69 -6.56 -15.50
N ASN A 7 -18.99 -7.10 -14.31
CA ASN A 7 -19.20 -6.35 -13.05
C ASN A 7 -20.48 -5.49 -12.99
N VAL A 8 -21.55 -5.91 -13.68
CA VAL A 8 -22.90 -5.28 -13.64
C VAL A 8 -23.76 -5.69 -12.44
N VAL A 9 -23.28 -6.62 -11.60
CA VAL A 9 -23.98 -6.99 -10.37
C VAL A 9 -23.95 -5.80 -9.40
N GLU A 10 -25.08 -5.52 -8.75
CA GLU A 10 -25.15 -4.51 -7.70
C GLU A 10 -24.30 -4.94 -6.49
N PHE A 11 -23.45 -4.03 -6.02
CA PHE A 11 -22.69 -4.19 -4.78
C PHE A 11 -23.06 -3.07 -3.82
N THR A 12 -23.20 -3.39 -2.55
CA THR A 12 -23.05 -2.38 -1.50
C THR A 12 -21.60 -1.85 -1.51
N VAL A 13 -21.40 -0.65 -0.97
CA VAL A 13 -20.06 -0.03 -0.86
C VAL A 13 -19.06 -0.95 -0.14
N SER A 14 -19.52 -1.63 0.90
CA SER A 14 -18.72 -2.58 1.66
C SER A 14 -18.34 -3.80 0.81
N GLU A 15 -19.30 -4.41 0.13
CA GLU A 15 -19.03 -5.59 -0.71
C GLU A 15 -18.03 -5.27 -1.82
N LEU A 16 -18.19 -4.13 -2.51
CA LEU A 16 -17.24 -3.71 -3.54
C LEU A 16 -15.86 -3.46 -2.94
N SER A 17 -15.77 -2.79 -1.79
CA SER A 17 -14.49 -2.49 -1.13
C SER A 17 -13.76 -3.76 -0.70
N PHE A 18 -14.48 -4.78 -0.20
CA PHE A 18 -13.89 -6.08 0.15
C PHE A 18 -13.53 -6.91 -1.08
N ALA A 19 -14.30 -6.82 -2.16
CA ALA A 19 -13.95 -7.45 -3.44
C ALA A 19 -12.64 -6.86 -3.99
N LEU A 20 -12.51 -5.53 -3.99
CA LEU A 20 -11.27 -4.84 -4.38
C LEU A 20 -10.09 -5.22 -3.48
N LYS A 21 -10.31 -5.31 -2.15
CA LYS A 21 -9.29 -5.78 -1.22
C LYS A 21 -8.76 -7.15 -1.61
N ARG A 22 -9.66 -8.10 -1.84
CA ARG A 22 -9.31 -9.47 -2.23
C ARG A 22 -8.54 -9.49 -3.54
N THR A 23 -9.05 -8.82 -4.58
CA THR A 23 -8.38 -8.75 -5.87
C THR A 23 -6.97 -8.14 -5.75
N VAL A 24 -6.81 -7.06 -4.99
CA VAL A 24 -5.49 -6.44 -4.78
C VAL A 24 -4.55 -7.38 -4.03
N GLU A 25 -5.01 -8.00 -2.94
CA GLU A 25 -4.18 -8.89 -2.12
C GLU A 25 -3.78 -10.17 -2.88
N GLU A 26 -4.66 -10.73 -3.71
CA GLU A 26 -4.39 -11.92 -4.52
C GLU A 26 -3.40 -11.64 -5.68
N ASN A 27 -3.49 -10.46 -6.30
CA ASN A 27 -2.66 -10.14 -7.47
C ASN A 27 -1.32 -9.47 -7.12
N PHE A 28 -1.21 -8.90 -5.92
CA PHE A 28 -0.06 -8.09 -5.50
C PHE A 28 0.44 -8.49 -4.10
N GLU A 29 0.50 -9.79 -3.84
CA GLU A 29 1.02 -10.35 -2.58
C GLU A 29 2.54 -10.12 -2.38
N HIS A 30 3.29 -9.95 -3.48
CA HIS A 30 4.73 -9.73 -3.44
C HIS A 30 5.16 -8.80 -4.58
N VAL A 31 5.34 -7.52 -4.27
CA VAL A 31 5.72 -6.48 -5.22
C VAL A 31 6.97 -5.74 -4.77
N ARG A 32 7.67 -5.17 -5.75
CA ARG A 32 8.80 -4.25 -5.53
C ARG A 32 8.45 -2.90 -6.12
N VAL A 33 8.43 -1.87 -5.29
CA VAL A 33 8.02 -0.51 -5.68
C VAL A 33 9.17 0.45 -5.44
N ARG A 34 9.57 1.19 -6.48
CA ARG A 34 10.50 2.31 -6.36
C ARG A 34 9.72 3.60 -6.15
N GLY A 35 10.21 4.46 -5.26
CA GLY A 35 9.72 5.82 -5.11
C GLY A 35 10.54 6.64 -4.13
N GLU A 36 10.32 7.95 -4.17
CA GLU A 36 10.83 8.88 -3.17
C GLU A 36 9.94 8.80 -1.91
N VAL A 37 10.57 8.69 -0.75
CA VAL A 37 9.90 8.74 0.55
C VAL A 37 9.42 10.16 0.84
N SER A 38 8.17 10.29 1.25
CA SER A 38 7.62 11.57 1.71
C SER A 38 6.68 11.41 2.92
N GLY A 39 6.67 12.42 3.78
CA GLY A 39 5.82 12.47 4.96
C GLY A 39 6.21 11.48 6.06
N PHE A 40 7.45 10.98 6.06
CA PHE A 40 7.99 10.12 7.10
C PHE A 40 8.24 10.92 8.39
N LYS A 41 7.60 10.48 9.47
CA LYS A 41 7.67 11.14 10.80
C LYS A 41 8.28 10.25 11.88
N GLY A 42 8.96 9.17 11.49
CA GLY A 42 9.42 8.15 12.42
C GLY A 42 8.31 7.18 12.84
N ALA A 43 8.55 6.44 13.91
CA ALA A 43 7.59 5.50 14.47
C ALA A 43 6.54 6.24 15.32
N THR A 44 5.27 5.86 15.18
CA THR A 44 4.18 6.37 16.02
C THR A 44 4.21 5.73 17.41
N GLY A 45 3.27 6.11 18.29
CA GLY A 45 3.14 5.51 19.63
C GLY A 45 2.97 3.99 19.64
N SER A 46 2.42 3.38 18.57
CA SER A 46 2.34 1.92 18.42
C SER A 46 3.65 1.28 17.90
N GLY A 47 4.63 2.10 17.54
CA GLY A 47 5.90 1.70 16.96
C GLY A 47 5.85 1.41 15.45
N HIS A 48 4.74 1.71 14.76
CA HIS A 48 4.62 1.55 13.31
C HIS A 48 5.05 2.84 12.60
N CYS A 49 5.52 2.72 11.37
CA CYS A 49 5.81 3.86 10.51
C CYS A 49 4.78 3.94 9.40
N TYR A 50 4.29 5.15 9.13
CA TYR A 50 3.41 5.46 8.02
C TYR A 50 4.03 6.61 7.23
N PHE A 51 4.09 6.47 5.92
CA PHE A 51 4.63 7.47 5.00
C PHE A 51 4.10 7.18 3.59
N ARG A 52 4.67 7.83 2.58
CA ARG A 52 4.32 7.61 1.19
C ARG A 52 5.55 7.34 0.34
N LEU A 53 5.39 6.49 -0.67
CA LEU A 53 6.31 6.39 -1.81
C LEU A 53 5.65 7.13 -2.98
N LYS A 54 6.37 8.06 -3.59
CA LYS A 54 5.86 8.85 -4.72
C LYS A 54 6.82 8.85 -5.90
N ASP A 55 6.27 9.13 -7.07
CA ASP A 55 6.98 9.61 -8.25
C ASP A 55 6.31 10.88 -8.77
N ASP A 56 6.64 11.32 -9.98
CA ASP A 56 6.09 12.55 -10.58
C ASP A 56 4.58 12.51 -10.83
N ARG A 57 3.96 11.32 -10.84
CA ARG A 57 2.57 11.12 -11.30
C ARG A 57 1.70 10.46 -10.25
N ALA A 58 2.27 9.71 -9.33
CA ALA A 58 1.55 8.84 -8.42
C ALA A 58 2.14 8.87 -7.02
N CYS A 59 1.28 8.53 -6.07
CA CYS A 59 1.64 8.44 -4.67
C CYS A 59 0.96 7.21 -4.06
N LEU A 60 1.74 6.41 -3.32
CA LEU A 60 1.32 5.18 -2.66
C LEU A 60 1.52 5.31 -1.16
N GLU A 61 0.48 5.04 -0.37
CA GLU A 61 0.61 4.95 1.08
C GLU A 61 1.46 3.73 1.46
N ALA A 62 2.32 3.87 2.46
CA ALA A 62 3.24 2.84 2.89
C ALA A 62 3.18 2.69 4.41
N VAL A 63 3.18 1.44 4.87
CA VAL A 63 3.28 1.10 6.29
C VAL A 63 4.44 0.12 6.51
N ILE A 64 5.21 0.38 7.56
CA ILE A 64 6.16 -0.59 8.12
C ILE A 64 5.69 -0.92 9.54
N TRP A 65 5.35 -2.19 9.78
CA TRP A 65 4.98 -2.65 11.11
C TRP A 65 6.19 -2.63 12.06
N LYS A 66 5.94 -2.48 13.36
CA LYS A 66 6.98 -2.30 14.39
C LYS A 66 8.06 -3.39 14.33
N THR A 67 7.64 -4.64 14.22
CA THR A 67 8.52 -5.80 14.19
C THR A 67 9.39 -5.83 12.93
N THR A 68 8.83 -5.46 11.78
CA THR A 68 9.58 -5.31 10.53
C THR A 68 10.54 -4.14 10.60
N LEU A 69 10.08 -2.98 11.09
CA LEU A 69 10.88 -1.77 11.21
C LEU A 69 12.17 -2.05 11.98
N GLN A 70 12.10 -2.78 13.08
CA GLN A 70 13.26 -3.14 13.91
C GLN A 70 14.32 -3.95 13.15
N ARG A 71 13.93 -4.71 12.11
CA ARG A 71 14.84 -5.55 11.32
C ARG A 71 15.35 -4.90 10.03
N LEU A 72 14.78 -3.77 9.63
CA LEU A 72 15.21 -3.07 8.43
C LEU A 72 16.65 -2.56 8.58
N ARG A 73 17.50 -2.90 7.61
CA ARG A 73 18.88 -2.42 7.52
C ARG A 73 18.94 -0.92 7.22
N PHE A 74 17.99 -0.44 6.41
CA PHE A 74 17.87 0.96 6.03
C PHE A 74 16.56 1.52 6.54
N LYS A 75 16.62 2.68 7.18
CA LYS A 75 15.44 3.38 7.68
C LYS A 75 14.99 4.38 6.62
N PRO A 76 13.69 4.46 6.31
CA PRO A 76 13.18 5.50 5.41
C PRO A 76 13.43 6.89 6.01
N GLN A 77 13.64 7.87 5.13
CA GLN A 77 13.84 9.28 5.45
C GLN A 77 13.21 10.11 4.34
N ASP A 78 12.62 11.28 4.65
CA ASP A 78 12.04 12.13 3.61
C ASP A 78 13.08 12.54 2.56
N GLY A 79 12.67 12.47 1.29
CA GLY A 79 13.54 12.73 0.13
C GLY A 79 14.41 11.56 -0.31
N LEU A 80 14.41 10.44 0.43
CA LEU A 80 15.17 9.26 0.04
C LEU A 80 14.45 8.50 -1.09
N GLU A 81 15.13 8.28 -2.21
CA GLU A 81 14.68 7.29 -3.19
C GLU A 81 15.02 5.88 -2.68
N MET A 82 14.02 5.00 -2.65
CA MET A 82 14.20 3.62 -2.24
C MET A 82 13.38 2.64 -3.08
N VAL A 83 13.74 1.36 -3.01
CA VAL A 83 12.93 0.25 -3.51
C VAL A 83 12.43 -0.53 -2.32
N ALA A 84 11.13 -0.49 -2.07
CA ALA A 84 10.47 -1.25 -1.02
C ALA A 84 9.93 -2.58 -1.57
N THR A 85 10.07 -3.65 -0.80
CA THR A 85 9.43 -4.95 -1.11
C THR A 85 8.34 -5.23 -0.10
N GLY A 86 7.20 -5.73 -0.57
CA GLY A 86 6.10 -6.10 0.32
C GLY A 86 4.81 -6.45 -0.43
N LYS A 87 3.69 -6.41 0.29
CA LYS A 87 2.36 -6.74 -0.25
C LYS A 87 1.48 -5.52 -0.33
N LEU A 88 0.63 -5.44 -1.37
CA LEU A 88 -0.42 -4.44 -1.41
C LEU A 88 -1.65 -4.90 -0.63
N THR A 89 -2.33 -3.93 -0.05
CA THR A 89 -3.61 -4.13 0.64
C THR A 89 -4.47 -2.90 0.48
N THR A 90 -5.78 -3.03 0.62
CA THR A 90 -6.69 -1.90 0.70
C THR A 90 -7.19 -1.72 2.14
N TYR A 91 -7.58 -0.48 2.46
CA TYR A 91 -8.28 -0.12 3.68
C TYR A 91 -9.73 0.22 3.33
N PRO A 92 -10.69 -0.73 3.50
CA PRO A 92 -12.07 -0.55 3.06
C PRO A 92 -12.74 0.71 3.61
N GLY A 93 -12.42 1.10 4.86
CA GLY A 93 -13.03 2.27 5.50
C GLY A 93 -12.66 3.63 4.88
N SER A 94 -11.61 3.69 4.04
CA SER A 94 -11.20 4.93 3.35
C SER A 94 -11.09 4.76 1.84
N SER A 95 -11.39 3.57 1.31
CA SER A 95 -11.21 3.21 -0.11
C SER A 95 -9.80 3.52 -0.65
N LYS A 96 -8.79 3.42 0.22
CA LYS A 96 -7.38 3.59 -0.14
C LYS A 96 -6.66 2.26 -0.27
N TYR A 97 -5.51 2.27 -0.93
CA TYR A 97 -4.58 1.16 -0.97
C TYR A 97 -3.18 1.59 -0.54
N GLN A 98 -2.45 0.64 0.03
CA GLN A 98 -1.13 0.86 0.60
C GLN A 98 -0.23 -0.35 0.38
N ILE A 99 1.08 -0.14 0.43
CA ILE A 99 2.08 -1.20 0.57
C ILE A 99 2.39 -1.46 2.04
N VAL A 100 2.34 -2.73 2.44
CA VAL A 100 2.90 -3.20 3.70
C VAL A 100 4.32 -3.67 3.42
N ILE A 101 5.30 -2.90 3.86
CA ILE A 101 6.72 -3.12 3.57
C ILE A 101 7.31 -4.18 4.50
N GLU A 102 8.09 -5.08 3.90
CA GLU A 102 8.75 -6.21 4.54
C GLU A 102 10.29 -6.09 4.50
N HIS A 103 10.83 -5.51 3.42
CA HIS A 103 12.27 -5.33 3.16
C HIS A 103 12.57 -4.00 2.48
#